data_AF-A0A1W9W9D5-F1
#
_entry.id   AF-A0A1W9W9D5-F1
#
_cell.length_a   1.000
_cell.length_b   1.000
_cell.length_c   1.000
_cell.angle_alpha   90.00
_cell.angle_beta   90.00
_cell.angle_gamma   90.00
#
_symmetry.space_group_name_H-M   'P 1'
#
loop_
_entity.id
_entity.type
_entity.pdbx_description
1 polymer ?
#
loop_
_entity_poly.entity_id
_entity_poly.type
_entity_poly.pdbx_seq_one_letter_code
_entity_poly.pdbx_strand_id
1 'polypeptide(L)'
;MEQNQFQEVVSMPRIGDAAPEFKAVTTQGDINFPSDYKGEWVILFSHRTIKEKIEYNGMKDVEVKFPLIEDIKMDIAKKYGMIQPNEDTTKAVRAVFFVDPKGIIRAMIYYPLSLGRNFDELYRALIAMQAADEFGVATPADWEPGKDVIIGPAGSCGDAQGRMDDSDIDCQDWFFCTKKLDKDTVLKKILKK
;
A
#
# COMPACT_ATOMS: atom_id res chain seq x y z
N MET A 1 -16.13 -43.50 8.34
CA MET A 1 -14.85 -42.77 8.45
C MET A 1 -15.04 -41.46 7.72
N GLU A 2 -15.45 -40.42 8.44
CA GLU A 2 -15.53 -39.06 7.88
C GLU A 2 -14.11 -38.57 7.67
N GLN A 3 -13.76 -38.27 6.42
CA GLN A 3 -12.49 -37.66 6.09
C GLN A 3 -12.52 -36.23 6.63
N ASN A 4 -11.78 -35.98 7.70
CA ASN A 4 -11.48 -34.64 8.17
C ASN A 4 -10.72 -33.92 7.05
N GLN A 5 -11.42 -33.13 6.24
CA GLN A 5 -10.77 -32.20 5.34
C GLN A 5 -10.15 -31.11 6.21
N PHE A 6 -8.82 -31.08 6.29
CA PHE A 6 -8.12 -29.92 6.81
C PHE A 6 -8.46 -28.74 5.90
N GLN A 7 -9.42 -27.93 6.33
CA GLN A 7 -9.73 -26.69 5.65
C GLN A 7 -8.52 -25.78 5.87
N GLU A 8 -7.78 -25.51 4.81
CA GLU A 8 -6.62 -24.62 4.85
C GLU A 8 -7.11 -23.26 5.36
N VAL A 9 -6.72 -22.90 6.59
CA VAL A 9 -7.10 -21.62 7.18
C VAL A 9 -6.25 -20.56 6.51
N VAL A 10 -6.78 -19.98 5.43
CA VAL A 10 -6.15 -18.85 4.75
C VAL A 10 -6.26 -17.63 5.65
N SER A 11 -5.20 -17.36 6.42
CA SER A 11 -5.06 -16.17 7.24
C SER A 11 -4.87 -14.94 6.36
N MET A 12 -5.41 -13.78 6.80
CA MET A 12 -5.15 -12.53 6.08
C MET A 12 -3.65 -12.26 5.95
N PRO A 13 -3.19 -11.70 4.82
CA PRO A 13 -1.81 -11.25 4.68
C PRO A 13 -1.46 -10.21 5.75
N ARG A 14 -0.19 -10.13 6.14
CA ARG A 14 0.31 -9.13 7.08
C ARG A 14 1.29 -8.18 6.40
N ILE A 15 1.46 -7.00 6.99
CA ILE A 15 2.53 -6.10 6.58
C ILE A 15 3.88 -6.79 6.80
N GLY A 16 4.74 -6.76 5.79
CA GLY A 16 6.03 -7.45 5.78
C GLY A 16 6.00 -8.86 5.17
N ASP A 17 4.82 -9.46 4.98
CA ASP A 17 4.71 -10.73 4.25
C ASP A 17 4.87 -10.50 2.74
N ALA A 18 5.38 -11.51 2.03
CA ALA A 18 5.31 -11.55 0.58
C ALA A 18 3.84 -11.57 0.12
N ALA A 19 3.53 -10.81 -0.92
CA ALA A 19 2.19 -10.74 -1.46
C ALA A 19 1.76 -12.11 -1.99
N PRO A 20 0.59 -12.64 -1.60
CA PRO A 20 0.17 -13.96 -2.02
C PRO A 20 0.05 -14.10 -3.54
N GLU A 21 0.78 -15.06 -4.11
CA GLU A 21 0.88 -15.19 -5.57
C GLU A 21 -0.44 -15.59 -6.23
N PHE A 22 -0.75 -15.10 -7.42
CA PHE A 22 -1.88 -15.60 -8.18
C PHE A 22 -1.70 -15.38 -9.68
N LYS A 23 -2.42 -16.18 -10.46
CA LYS A 23 -2.59 -15.96 -11.89
C LYS A 23 -4.03 -15.54 -12.15
N ALA A 24 -4.20 -14.50 -12.96
CA ALA A 24 -5.51 -13.97 -13.28
C ALA A 24 -5.58 -13.52 -14.73
N VAL A 25 -6.75 -13.74 -15.35
CA VAL A 25 -7.11 -13.10 -16.61
C VAL A 25 -7.56 -11.68 -16.29
N THR A 26 -7.03 -10.70 -17.01
CA THR A 26 -7.41 -9.30 -16.87
C THR A 26 -7.89 -8.70 -18.18
N THR A 27 -8.48 -7.50 -18.11
CA THR A 27 -8.84 -6.70 -19.30
C THR A 27 -7.65 -6.37 -20.21
N GLN A 28 -6.41 -6.51 -19.73
CA GLN A 28 -5.18 -6.25 -20.50
C GLN A 28 -4.37 -7.54 -20.76
N GLY A 29 -4.96 -8.72 -20.53
CA GLY A 29 -4.31 -10.02 -20.71
C GLY A 29 -4.04 -10.73 -19.38
N ASP A 30 -3.37 -11.88 -19.48
CA ASP A 30 -3.05 -12.71 -18.33
C ASP A 30 -1.90 -12.10 -17.53
N ILE A 31 -2.02 -12.12 -16.20
CA ILE A 31 -0.98 -11.67 -15.28
C ILE A 31 -0.60 -12.77 -14.29
N ASN A 32 0.65 -12.75 -13.87
CA ASN A 32 1.20 -13.50 -12.76
C ASN A 32 1.70 -12.52 -11.69
N PHE A 33 0.93 -12.39 -10.62
CA PHE A 33 1.20 -11.45 -9.53
C PHE A 33 1.88 -12.16 -8.36
N PRO A 34 2.90 -11.56 -7.70
CA PRO A 34 3.51 -10.26 -7.96
C PRO A 34 4.64 -10.27 -9.00
N SER A 35 4.97 -11.43 -9.61
CA SER A 35 6.18 -11.58 -10.43
C SER A 35 6.29 -10.63 -11.62
N ASP A 36 5.17 -10.35 -12.29
CA ASP A 36 5.14 -9.53 -13.49
C ASP A 36 5.38 -8.04 -13.21
N TYR A 37 5.24 -7.63 -11.94
CA TYR A 37 5.42 -6.24 -11.48
C TYR A 37 6.70 -6.06 -10.66
N LYS A 38 7.64 -6.99 -10.76
CA LYS A 38 8.91 -6.91 -10.03
C LYS A 38 9.67 -5.64 -10.42
N GLY A 39 10.10 -4.87 -9.43
CA GLY A 39 10.77 -3.58 -9.66
C GLY A 39 9.82 -2.38 -9.58
N GLU A 40 8.50 -2.60 -9.53
CA GLU A 40 7.48 -1.55 -9.50
C GLU A 40 6.66 -1.60 -8.21
N TRP A 41 6.17 -0.44 -7.80
CA TRP A 41 5.14 -0.37 -6.76
C TRP A 41 3.78 -0.68 -7.37
N VAL A 42 3.00 -1.54 -6.72
CA VAL A 42 1.65 -1.89 -7.14
C VAL A 42 0.64 -1.58 -6.05
N ILE A 43 -0.45 -0.93 -6.44
CA ILE A 43 -1.64 -0.82 -5.60
C ILE A 43 -2.67 -1.83 -6.13
N LEU A 44 -2.87 -2.91 -5.39
CA LEU A 44 -3.95 -3.86 -5.65
C LEU A 44 -5.17 -3.44 -4.81
N PHE A 45 -6.33 -3.26 -5.44
CA PHE A 45 -7.54 -2.90 -4.72
C PHE A 45 -8.77 -3.61 -5.26
N SER A 46 -9.72 -3.91 -4.36
CA SER A 46 -10.99 -4.55 -4.71
C SER A 46 -12.12 -3.55 -4.83
N HIS A 47 -13.08 -3.85 -5.69
CA HIS A 47 -14.34 -3.13 -5.76
C HIS A 47 -15.46 -4.12 -6.13
N ARG A 48 -16.64 -3.97 -5.51
CA ARG A 48 -17.82 -4.78 -5.81
C ARG A 48 -18.20 -4.87 -7.30
N THR A 49 -18.19 -3.74 -7.99
CA THR A 49 -18.67 -3.65 -9.37
C THR A 49 -18.00 -2.46 -10.03
N ILE A 50 -17.46 -2.69 -11.22
CA ILE A 50 -17.03 -1.62 -12.12
C ILE A 50 -18.11 -1.56 -13.20
N LYS A 51 -18.73 -0.40 -13.37
CA LYS A 51 -19.67 -0.17 -14.46
C LYS A 51 -19.10 0.95 -15.31
N GLU A 52 -18.80 0.63 -16.56
CA GLU A 52 -18.17 1.54 -17.53
C GLU A 52 -19.07 2.73 -17.93
N LYS A 53 -20.36 2.66 -17.62
CA LYS A 53 -21.38 3.67 -17.98
C LYS A 53 -21.99 4.34 -16.74
N ILE A 54 -21.17 4.77 -15.79
CA ILE A 54 -21.62 5.57 -14.65
C ILE A 54 -21.24 7.04 -14.90
N GLU A 55 -22.21 7.92 -14.69
CA GLU A 55 -21.98 9.36 -14.56
C GLU A 55 -22.00 9.71 -13.06
N TYR A 56 -20.95 10.37 -12.57
CA TYR A 56 -20.86 10.78 -11.16
C TYR A 56 -19.98 12.03 -11.03
N ASN A 57 -20.43 13.03 -10.26
CA ASN A 57 -19.73 14.30 -10.06
C ASN A 57 -19.22 14.95 -11.37
N GLY A 58 -20.00 14.86 -12.45
CA GLY A 58 -19.62 15.41 -13.77
C GLY A 58 -18.56 14.59 -14.52
N MET A 59 -18.09 13.47 -13.97
CA MET A 59 -17.26 12.49 -14.67
C MET A 59 -18.14 11.56 -15.48
N LYS A 60 -17.84 11.44 -16.77
CA LYS A 60 -18.51 10.57 -17.74
C LYS A 60 -17.45 10.01 -18.69
N ASP A 61 -17.68 8.80 -19.21
CA ASP A 61 -16.86 8.17 -20.25
C ASP A 61 -15.36 8.08 -19.87
N VAL A 62 -15.08 7.74 -18.61
CA VAL A 62 -13.70 7.60 -18.11
C VAL A 62 -13.14 6.24 -18.54
N GLU A 63 -12.08 6.26 -19.34
CA GLU A 63 -11.35 5.07 -19.74
C GLU A 63 -10.47 4.54 -18.58
N VAL A 64 -10.64 3.27 -18.26
CA VAL A 64 -9.83 2.57 -17.25
C VAL A 64 -8.50 2.12 -17.87
N LYS A 65 -7.41 2.74 -17.46
CA LYS A 65 -6.06 2.49 -18.02
C LYS A 65 -5.26 1.40 -17.32
N PHE A 66 -5.82 0.77 -16.28
CA PHE A 66 -5.17 -0.28 -15.49
C PHE A 66 -5.91 -1.62 -15.64
N PRO A 67 -5.22 -2.75 -15.45
CA PRO A 67 -5.83 -4.07 -15.59
C PRO A 67 -6.90 -4.31 -14.53
N LEU A 68 -8.02 -4.90 -14.95
CA LEU A 68 -9.10 -5.34 -14.06
C LEU A 68 -9.11 -6.86 -13.98
N ILE A 69 -9.07 -7.40 -12.76
CA ILE A 69 -9.10 -8.84 -12.51
C ILE A 69 -10.54 -9.32 -12.35
N GLU A 70 -10.93 -10.33 -13.11
CA GLU A 70 -12.21 -11.02 -12.95
C GLU A 70 -12.08 -12.21 -11.97
N ASP A 71 -12.30 -11.96 -10.68
CA ASP A 71 -12.23 -13.00 -9.64
C ASP A 71 -13.60 -13.68 -9.40
N ILE A 72 -14.15 -14.34 -10.42
CA ILE A 72 -15.49 -14.96 -10.36
C ILE A 72 -15.60 -16.01 -9.23
N LYS A 73 -14.50 -16.74 -8.96
CA LYS A 73 -14.45 -17.79 -7.92
C LYS A 73 -14.18 -17.26 -6.51
N MET A 74 -13.87 -15.97 -6.37
CA MET A 74 -13.44 -15.32 -5.13
C MET A 74 -12.16 -15.93 -4.55
N ASP A 75 -11.33 -16.57 -5.37
CA ASP A 75 -10.13 -17.24 -4.90
C ASP A 75 -9.08 -16.21 -4.47
N ILE A 76 -8.94 -15.14 -5.24
CA ILE A 76 -8.02 -14.02 -4.92
C ILE A 76 -8.57 -13.22 -3.74
N ALA A 77 -9.87 -12.93 -3.73
CA ALA A 77 -10.54 -12.23 -2.64
C ALA A 77 -10.39 -12.97 -1.30
N LYS A 78 -10.50 -14.30 -1.28
CA LYS A 78 -10.22 -15.12 -0.10
C LYS A 78 -8.75 -15.10 0.27
N LYS A 79 -7.85 -15.25 -0.70
CA LYS A 79 -6.39 -15.23 -0.49
C LYS A 79 -5.89 -13.94 0.17
N TYR A 80 -6.53 -12.83 -0.17
CA TYR A 80 -6.20 -11.52 0.35
C TYR A 80 -7.08 -11.07 1.52
N GLY A 81 -7.99 -11.91 2.05
CA GLY A 81 -8.85 -11.51 3.18
C GLY A 81 -9.88 -10.43 2.86
N MET A 82 -10.25 -10.27 1.58
CA MET A 82 -11.20 -9.26 1.13
C MET A 82 -12.66 -9.63 1.42
N ILE A 83 -12.93 -10.88 1.77
CA ILE A 83 -14.26 -11.33 2.24
C ILE A 83 -14.32 -11.15 3.76
N GLN A 84 -15.18 -10.25 4.22
CA GLN A 84 -15.39 -9.96 5.64
C GLN A 84 -16.79 -10.45 6.03
N PRO A 85 -16.93 -11.63 6.68
CA PRO A 85 -18.22 -12.29 6.85
C PRO A 85 -19.28 -11.49 7.61
N ASN A 86 -18.86 -10.56 8.46
CA ASN A 86 -19.74 -9.69 9.22
C ASN A 86 -20.23 -8.47 8.43
N GLU A 87 -19.69 -8.23 7.22
CA GLU A 87 -20.12 -7.18 6.29
C GLU A 87 -20.90 -7.78 5.11
N ASP A 88 -20.30 -8.74 4.40
CA ASP A 88 -20.94 -9.50 3.31
C ASP A 88 -20.16 -10.79 3.05
N THR A 89 -20.85 -11.91 2.87
CA THR A 89 -20.24 -13.23 2.61
C THR A 89 -20.01 -13.51 1.13
N THR A 90 -20.61 -12.70 0.24
CA THR A 90 -20.65 -12.89 -1.20
C THR A 90 -19.87 -11.84 -1.98
N LYS A 91 -19.42 -10.76 -1.33
CA LYS A 91 -18.77 -9.63 -1.98
C LYS A 91 -17.47 -9.28 -1.26
N ALA A 92 -16.45 -8.95 -2.05
CA ALA A 92 -15.26 -8.32 -1.52
C ALA A 92 -15.58 -6.93 -0.98
N VAL A 93 -15.10 -6.62 0.23
CA VAL A 93 -15.08 -5.25 0.76
C VAL A 93 -14.11 -4.39 -0.05
N ARG A 94 -14.01 -3.09 0.27
CA ARG A 94 -13.10 -2.17 -0.44
C ARG A 94 -11.72 -2.22 0.21
N ALA A 95 -10.96 -3.27 -0.12
CA ALA A 95 -9.61 -3.45 0.36
C ALA A 95 -8.60 -2.79 -0.59
N VAL A 96 -7.48 -2.34 -0.04
CA VAL A 96 -6.33 -1.78 -0.76
C VAL A 96 -5.07 -2.39 -0.17
N PHE A 97 -4.16 -2.84 -1.02
CA PHE A 97 -2.86 -3.42 -0.68
C PHE A 97 -1.79 -2.63 -1.41
N PHE A 98 -0.80 -2.16 -0.65
CA PHE A 98 0.40 -1.53 -1.19
C PHE A 98 1.49 -2.58 -1.23
N VAL A 99 1.95 -2.91 -2.44
CA VAL A 99 2.99 -3.91 -2.67
C VAL A 99 4.21 -3.20 -3.25
N ASP A 100 5.36 -3.40 -2.61
CA ASP A 100 6.60 -2.76 -3.00
C ASP A 100 7.29 -3.49 -4.18
N PRO A 101 8.37 -2.92 -4.76
CA PRO A 101 9.13 -3.51 -5.86
C PRO A 101 9.69 -4.92 -5.61
N LYS A 102 9.74 -5.36 -4.35
CA LYS A 102 10.20 -6.68 -3.94
C LYS A 102 9.04 -7.67 -3.78
N GLY A 103 7.80 -7.23 -4.02
CA GLY A 103 6.59 -8.03 -3.83
C GLY A 103 6.16 -8.13 -2.36
N ILE A 104 6.58 -7.21 -1.49
CA ILE A 104 6.24 -7.22 -0.06
C ILE A 104 5.06 -6.29 0.22
N ILE A 105 4.12 -6.73 1.05
CA ILE A 105 3.00 -5.90 1.48
C ILE A 105 3.48 -4.85 2.49
N ARG A 106 3.26 -3.57 2.20
CA ARG A 106 3.72 -2.43 3.02
C ARG A 106 2.62 -1.75 3.82
N ALA A 107 1.41 -1.74 3.27
CA ALA A 107 0.23 -1.22 3.95
C ALA A 107 -1.02 -1.91 3.41
N MET A 108 -2.05 -1.97 4.25
CA MET A 108 -3.37 -2.47 3.89
C MET A 108 -4.43 -1.55 4.47
N ILE A 109 -5.49 -1.30 3.69
CA ILE A 109 -6.63 -0.51 4.16
C ILE A 109 -7.91 -1.24 3.79
N TYR A 110 -8.79 -1.44 4.77
CA TYR A 110 -10.09 -2.09 4.59
C TYR A 110 -11.21 -1.10 4.88
N TYR A 111 -11.98 -0.78 3.84
CA TYR A 111 -13.21 0.01 3.97
C TYR A 111 -14.44 -0.89 3.82
N PRO A 112 -15.54 -0.62 4.55
CA PRO A 112 -16.82 -1.28 4.34
C PRO A 112 -17.40 -0.94 2.96
N LEU A 113 -18.46 -1.63 2.55
CA LEU A 113 -19.06 -1.40 1.23
C LEU A 113 -19.66 0.02 1.10
N SER A 114 -20.09 0.59 2.22
CA SER A 114 -20.76 1.89 2.37
C SER A 114 -19.84 3.10 2.25
N LEU A 115 -18.53 2.94 2.45
CA LEU A 115 -17.57 4.05 2.50
C LEU A 115 -16.70 4.10 1.24
N GLY A 116 -16.75 5.24 0.53
CA GLY A 116 -15.82 5.53 -0.57
C GLY A 116 -14.38 5.70 -0.06
N ARG A 117 -13.41 5.33 -0.90
CA ARG A 117 -11.98 5.50 -0.58
C ARG A 117 -11.54 6.94 -0.81
N ASN A 118 -10.55 7.38 -0.05
CA ASN A 118 -9.82 8.61 -0.32
C ASN A 118 -8.57 8.30 -1.15
N PHE A 119 -8.60 8.60 -2.45
CA PHE A 119 -7.46 8.37 -3.34
C PHE A 119 -6.28 9.32 -3.08
N ASP A 120 -6.53 10.50 -2.52
CA ASP A 120 -5.45 11.41 -2.11
C ASP A 120 -4.64 10.80 -0.97
N GLU A 121 -5.29 10.08 -0.05
CA GLU A 121 -4.59 9.33 0.99
C GLU A 121 -3.81 8.14 0.41
N LEU A 122 -4.37 7.43 -0.57
CA LEU A 122 -3.63 6.34 -1.22
C LEU A 122 -2.36 6.87 -1.91
N TYR A 123 -2.47 8.00 -2.60
CA TYR A 123 -1.34 8.66 -3.23
C TYR A 123 -0.33 9.16 -2.19
N ARG A 124 -0.78 9.84 -1.14
CA ARG A 124 0.07 10.34 -0.05
C ARG A 124 0.82 9.21 0.64
N ALA A 125 0.14 8.11 0.99
CA ALA A 125 0.75 6.95 1.62
C ALA A 125 1.81 6.30 0.72
N LEU A 126 1.53 6.15 -0.58
CA LEU A 126 2.50 5.65 -1.55
C LEU A 126 3.76 6.52 -1.58
N ILE A 127 3.60 7.83 -1.74
CA ILE A 127 4.72 8.79 -1.78
C ILE A 127 5.50 8.77 -0.45
N ALA A 128 4.82 8.69 0.69
CA ALA A 128 5.45 8.61 1.99
C ALA A 128 6.31 7.36 2.16
N MET A 129 5.81 6.19 1.72
CA MET A 129 6.58 4.95 1.76
C MET A 129 7.76 4.96 0.78
N GLN A 130 7.57 5.50 -0.42
CA GLN A 130 8.65 5.67 -1.39
C GLN A 130 9.73 6.64 -0.89
N ALA A 131 9.34 7.73 -0.23
CA ALA A 131 10.27 8.67 0.39
C ALA A 131 11.03 8.02 1.55
N ALA A 132 10.34 7.28 2.42
CA ALA A 132 10.96 6.56 3.52
C ALA A 132 12.06 5.59 3.02
N ASP A 133 11.77 4.84 1.96
CA ASP A 133 12.70 3.88 1.37
C ASP A 133 13.89 4.57 0.67
N GLU A 134 13.66 5.65 -0.09
CA GLU A 134 14.71 6.35 -0.83
C GLU A 134 15.66 7.13 0.09
N PHE A 135 15.12 7.77 1.12
CA PHE A 135 15.90 8.66 2.00
C PHE A 135 16.31 8.01 3.32
N GLY A 136 15.84 6.80 3.64
CA GLY A 136 16.17 6.11 4.89
C GLY A 136 15.60 6.80 6.13
N VAL A 137 14.37 7.33 6.02
CA VAL A 137 13.70 8.14 7.05
C VAL A 137 12.32 7.60 7.38
N ALA A 138 11.73 8.05 8.48
CA ALA A 138 10.33 7.83 8.82
C ALA A 138 9.50 9.08 8.54
N THR A 139 8.24 8.90 8.16
CA THR A 139 7.30 10.00 7.91
C THR A 139 6.37 10.18 9.11
N PRO A 140 6.27 11.40 9.70
CA PRO A 140 5.36 11.66 10.82
C PRO A 140 3.88 11.62 10.40
N ALA A 141 2.99 11.79 11.39
CA ALA A 141 1.56 11.96 11.14
C ALA A 141 1.30 13.13 10.18
N ASP A 142 0.35 12.94 9.26
CA ASP A 142 -0.05 13.93 8.25
C ASP A 142 1.11 14.45 7.37
N TRP A 143 2.16 13.65 7.23
CA TRP A 143 3.32 14.01 6.42
C TRP A 143 2.96 14.09 4.94
N GLU A 144 3.52 15.12 4.30
CA GLU A 144 3.45 15.40 2.87
C GLU A 144 4.82 15.89 2.40
N PRO A 145 5.16 15.74 1.11
CA PRO A 145 6.43 16.22 0.57
C PRO A 145 6.70 17.70 0.92
N GLY A 146 7.86 17.96 1.51
CA GLY A 146 8.27 19.28 2.02
C GLY A 146 8.14 19.46 3.53
N LYS A 147 7.42 18.56 4.23
CA LYS A 147 7.39 18.52 5.69
C LYS A 147 8.59 17.74 6.24
N ASP A 148 8.92 18.02 7.48
CA ASP A 148 10.06 17.39 8.16
C ASP A 148 9.84 15.88 8.33
N VAL A 149 10.92 15.13 8.19
CA VAL A 149 10.96 13.67 8.35
C VAL A 149 11.66 13.30 9.66
N ILE A 150 11.32 12.15 10.21
CA ILE A 150 11.92 11.62 11.43
C ILE A 150 13.12 10.77 11.05
N ILE A 151 14.25 11.00 11.71
CA ILE A 151 15.43 10.15 11.58
C ILE A 151 15.28 8.99 12.57
N GLY A 152 15.39 7.75 12.08
CA GLY A 152 15.28 6.55 12.91
C GLY A 152 16.21 6.58 14.13
N PRO A 153 15.88 5.93 15.25
CA PRO A 153 16.61 6.05 16.52
C PRO A 153 18.06 5.56 16.42
N ALA A 154 18.93 6.06 17.30
CA ALA A 154 20.33 5.70 17.31
C ALA A 154 20.49 4.23 17.71
N GLY A 155 21.34 3.48 16.99
CA GLY A 155 21.60 2.07 17.31
C GLY A 155 22.47 1.88 18.55
N SER A 156 23.16 2.93 19.01
CA SER A 156 24.04 2.92 20.17
C SER A 156 24.07 4.29 20.89
N CYS A 157 24.53 4.31 22.15
CA CYS A 157 24.65 5.56 22.92
C CYS A 157 25.66 6.54 22.31
N GLY A 158 26.72 6.06 21.65
CA GLY A 158 27.70 6.91 20.98
C GLY A 158 27.11 7.63 19.76
N ASP A 159 26.30 6.91 18.98
CA ASP A 159 25.57 7.49 17.85
C ASP A 159 24.50 8.49 18.31
N ALA A 160 23.90 8.27 19.49
CA ALA A 160 22.94 9.19 20.07
C ALA A 160 23.57 10.55 20.38
N GLN A 161 24.75 10.57 21.00
CA GLN A 161 25.46 11.81 21.32
C GLN A 161 25.85 12.57 20.04
N GLY A 162 26.42 11.87 19.05
CA GLY A 162 26.80 12.49 17.78
C GLY A 162 25.63 13.09 17.00
N ARG A 163 24.41 12.55 17.18
CA ARG A 163 23.20 13.13 16.59
C ARG A 163 22.70 14.36 17.33
N MET A 164 22.74 14.36 18.66
CA MET A 164 22.32 15.52 19.45
C MET A 164 23.24 16.73 19.21
N ASP A 165 24.49 16.48 18.83
CA ASP A 165 25.50 17.51 18.55
C ASP A 165 25.52 17.96 17.07
N ASP A 166 24.70 17.37 16.19
CA ASP A 166 24.63 17.71 14.77
C ASP A 166 23.65 18.87 14.54
N SER A 167 24.17 19.98 13.99
CA SER A 167 23.39 21.20 13.73
C SER A 167 22.42 21.10 12.55
N ASP A 168 22.55 20.08 11.70
CA ASP A 168 21.68 19.90 10.52
C ASP A 168 20.37 19.16 10.85
N ILE A 169 20.21 18.70 12.11
CA ILE A 169 19.05 17.95 12.59
C ILE A 169 18.47 18.62 13.84
N ASP A 170 17.14 18.66 13.92
CA ASP A 170 16.43 19.20 15.08
C ASP A 170 16.00 18.06 16.00
N CYS A 171 16.74 17.87 17.10
CA CYS A 171 16.49 16.84 18.08
C CYS A 171 15.79 17.42 19.31
N GLN A 172 14.59 16.93 19.58
CA GLN A 172 13.90 17.20 20.85
C GLN A 172 14.29 16.19 21.93
N ASP A 173 14.64 14.97 21.51
CA ASP A 173 15.15 13.91 22.37
C ASP A 173 16.07 12.97 21.56
N TRP A 174 16.86 12.12 22.22
CA TRP A 174 17.84 11.23 21.58
C TRP A 174 17.21 10.23 20.59
N PHE A 175 15.92 9.90 20.78
CA PHE A 175 15.17 9.02 19.90
C PHE A 175 14.27 9.79 18.92
N PHE A 176 14.13 11.11 19.07
CA PHE A 176 13.26 11.94 18.26
C PHE A 176 14.03 13.14 17.69
N CYS A 177 14.59 12.93 16.50
CA CYS A 177 15.18 13.97 15.69
C CYS A 177 14.47 14.09 14.36
N THR A 178 14.34 15.32 13.88
CA THR A 178 13.72 15.64 12.61
C THR A 178 14.73 16.28 11.67
N LYS A 179 14.48 16.15 10.37
CA LYS A 179 15.28 16.76 9.32
C LYS A 179 14.37 17.35 8.26
N LYS A 180 14.75 18.52 7.76
CA LYS A 180 14.08 19.13 6.61
C LYS A 180 14.34 18.32 5.35
N LEU A 181 13.27 18.01 4.63
CA LEU A 181 13.36 17.32 3.35
C LEU A 181 12.55 18.09 2.31
N ASP A 182 13.28 18.73 1.39
CA ASP A 182 12.70 19.61 0.37
C ASP A 182 11.72 18.86 -0.55
N LYS A 183 10.61 19.53 -0.85
CA LYS A 183 9.50 18.97 -1.64
C LYS A 183 9.94 18.59 -3.05
N ASP A 184 10.67 19.48 -3.72
CA ASP A 184 11.08 19.25 -5.12
C ASP A 184 12.09 18.12 -5.20
N THR A 185 12.96 17.99 -4.20
CA THR A 185 13.91 16.88 -4.07
C THR A 185 13.19 15.54 -3.94
N VAL A 186 12.17 15.47 -3.09
CA VAL A 186 11.34 14.26 -2.91
C VAL A 186 10.62 13.89 -4.21
N LEU A 187 9.88 14.83 -4.78
CA LEU A 187 9.07 14.57 -5.97
C LEU A 187 9.94 14.24 -7.18
N LYS A 188 11.08 14.91 -7.36
CA LYS A 188 12.01 14.64 -8.47
C LYS A 188 12.64 13.26 -8.38
N LYS A 189 12.84 12.72 -7.18
CA LYS A 189 13.40 11.38 -6.98
C LYS A 189 12.36 10.29 -7.17
N ILE A 190 11.17 10.52 -6.64
CA ILE A 190 10.10 9.51 -6.63
C ILE A 190 9.39 9.42 -7.99
N LEU A 191 9.11 10.56 -8.64
CA LEU A 191 8.32 10.60 -9.88
C LEU A 191 9.15 10.40 -11.16
N LYS A 192 10.48 10.28 -11.07
CA LYS A 192 11.37 10.09 -12.23
C LYS A 192 11.76 8.62 -12.48
N LYS A 193 10.80 7.71 -12.38
CA LYS A 193 10.95 6.32 -12.83
C LYS A 193 9.97 6.03 -13.95
#